data_AF-A0A5B0RJ41-F1
#
_entry.id   AF-A0A5B0RJ41-F1
#
_cell.length_a   1.000
_cell.length_b   1.000
_cell.length_c   1.000
_cell.angle_alpha   90.00
_cell.angle_beta   90.00
_cell.angle_gamma   90.00
#
_symmetry.space_group_name_H-M   'P 1'
#
loop_
_entity.id
_entity.type
_entity.pdbx_description
1 polymer ?
#
loop_
_entity_poly.entity_id
_entity_poly.type
_entity_poly.pdbx_seq_one_letter_code
_entity_poly.pdbx_strand_id
1 'polypeptide(L)' 'MSGRDVIGVAKTGSGKTLAFLLPMFRHIKDQRPLDALEGPIAMIMTPTRELATQIYKEGDLF' A
#
# COMPACT_ATOMS: atom_id res chain seq x y z
N MET A 1 -11.94 -0.14 -6.94
CA MET A 1 -12.21 -0.46 -5.52
C MET A 1 -13.29 0.46 -4.97
N SER A 2 -14.07 0.02 -3.99
CA SER A 2 -15.23 0.78 -3.45
C SER A 2 -14.89 1.81 -2.36
N GLY A 3 -13.61 2.02 -2.04
CA GLY A 3 -13.18 2.98 -1.00
C GLY A 3 -13.72 2.69 0.40
N ARG A 4 -13.98 1.41 0.71
CA ARG A 4 -14.52 0.98 2.01
C ARG A 4 -13.40 0.50 2.91
N ASP A 5 -13.56 0.71 4.22
CA ASP A 5 -12.71 0.14 5.24
C ASP A 5 -12.92 -1.38 5.30
N VAL A 6 -11.82 -2.14 5.38
CA VAL A 6 -11.84 -3.59 5.30
C VAL A 6 -10.82 -4.23 6.24
N ILE A 7 -11.18 -5.41 6.75
CA ILE A 7 -10.26 -6.31 7.44
C ILE A 7 -10.05 -7.53 6.53
N GLY A 8 -8.84 -7.70 6.00
CA GLY A 8 -8.47 -8.83 5.16
C GLY A 8 -7.70 -9.90 5.95
N VAL A 9 -8.28 -11.09 6.11
CA VAL A 9 -7.63 -12.23 6.77
C VAL A 9 -7.37 -13.33 5.75
N ALA A 10 -6.12 -13.75 5.62
CA ALA A 10 -5.73 -14.85 4.74
C ALA A 10 -4.44 -15.52 5.23
N LYS A 11 -4.21 -16.77 4.84
CA LYS A 11 -3.00 -17.55 5.17
C LYS A 11 -1.71 -16.86 4.71
N THR A 12 -0.56 -17.23 5.27
CA THR A 12 0.75 -16.78 4.78
C THR A 12 0.97 -17.22 3.33
N GLY A 13 1.73 -16.43 2.55
CA GLY A 13 1.97 -16.72 1.13
C GLY A 13 0.76 -16.54 0.18
N SER A 14 -0.35 -15.95 0.65
CA SER A 14 -1.56 -15.73 -0.16
C SER A 14 -1.58 -14.44 -0.99
N GLY A 15 -0.47 -13.69 -1.03
CA GLY A 15 -0.39 -12.44 -1.80
C GLY A 15 -1.06 -11.22 -1.16
N LYS A 16 -1.19 -11.19 0.18
CA LYS A 16 -1.77 -10.05 0.91
C LYS A 16 -1.11 -8.71 0.59
N THR A 17 0.20 -8.70 0.29
CA THR A 17 0.92 -7.48 -0.08
C THR A 17 0.31 -6.83 -1.32
N LEU A 18 0.18 -7.58 -2.41
CA LEU A 18 -0.46 -7.10 -3.64
C LEU A 18 -1.93 -6.73 -3.42
N ALA A 19 -2.61 -7.42 -2.51
CA ALA A 19 -4.01 -7.14 -2.18
C ALA A 19 -4.23 -5.72 -1.62
N PHE A 20 -3.23 -5.11 -0.95
CA PHE A 20 -3.29 -3.70 -0.55
C PHE A 20 -2.49 -2.75 -1.46
N LEU A 21 -1.40 -3.19 -2.09
CA LEU A 21 -0.57 -2.33 -2.96
C LEU A 21 -1.26 -1.93 -4.26
N LEU A 22 -1.87 -2.87 -4.98
CA LEU A 22 -2.57 -2.57 -6.24
C LEU A 22 -3.72 -1.56 -6.06
N PRO A 23 -4.62 -1.71 -5.04
CA PRO A 23 -5.59 -0.66 -4.74
C PRO A 23 -4.95 0.68 -4.42
N MET A 24 -3.88 0.66 -3.62
CA MET A 24 -3.18 1.87 -3.19
C MET A 24 -2.61 2.64 -4.38
N PHE A 25 -1.92 1.97 -5.31
CA PHE A 25 -1.39 2.61 -6.51
C PHE A 25 -2.48 3.16 -7.42
N ARG A 26 -3.58 2.42 -7.58
CA ARG A 26 -4.73 2.95 -8.31
C ARG A 26 -5.30 4.20 -7.63
N HIS A 27 -5.45 4.15 -6.31
CA HIS A 27 -5.95 5.30 -5.53
C HIS A 27 -5.04 6.52 -5.67
N ILE A 28 -3.72 6.35 -5.56
CA ILE A 28 -2.72 7.40 -5.74
C ILE A 28 -2.80 8.02 -7.14
N LYS A 29 -2.89 7.18 -8.19
CA LYS A 29 -2.99 7.64 -9.58
C LYS A 29 -4.29 8.41 -9.88
N ASP A 30 -5.35 8.12 -9.14
CA ASP A 30 -6.64 8.79 -9.27
C ASP A 30 -6.67 10.13 -8.45
N GLN A 31 -5.62 10.47 -7.69
CA GLN A 31 -5.50 11.76 -6.98
C GLN A 31 -4.77 12.83 -7.82
N ARG A 32 -4.94 14.10 -7.43
CA ARG A 32 -4.10 15.19 -7.96
C ARG A 32 -2.63 15.02 -7.52
N PRO A 33 -1.67 15.59 -8.26
CA PRO A 33 -0.29 15.67 -7.81
C PRO A 33 -0.15 16.39 -6.46
N LEU A 34 0.83 15.95 -5.66
CA LEU A 34 1.16 16.56 -4.37
C LEU A 34 1.88 17.90 -4.56
N ASP A 35 1.54 18.88 -3.73
CA ASP A 35 2.28 20.13 -3.60
C ASP A 35 3.51 19.98 -2.67
N ALA A 36 4.43 20.94 -2.72
CA ALA A 36 5.75 20.88 -2.08
C ALA A 36 5.77 20.72 -0.54
N LEU A 37 4.61 20.73 0.13
CA LEU A 37 4.47 20.59 1.59
C LEU A 37 3.42 19.55 1.99
N GLU A 38 2.91 18.76 1.04
CA GLU A 38 1.91 17.74 1.34
C GLU A 38 2.54 16.41 1.74
N GLY A 39 1.88 15.72 2.67
CA GLY A 39 2.29 14.39 3.12
C GLY A 39 1.97 13.28 2.11
N PRO A 40 2.33 12.03 2.44
CA PRO A 40 2.04 10.90 1.56
C PRO A 40 0.53 10.67 1.41
N ILE A 41 0.09 10.33 0.20
CA ILE A 41 -1.32 9.97 -0.08
C ILE A 41 -1.71 8.67 0.62
N ALA A 42 -0.76 7.75 0.79
CA ALA A 42 -0.99 6.46 1.44
C ALA A 42 0.15 6.11 2.39
N MET A 43 -0.19 5.41 3.48
CA MET A 43 0.74 4.98 4.51
C MET A 43 0.51 3.52 4.85
N ILE A 44 1.61 2.76 4.96
CA ILE A 44 1.61 1.36 5.40
C ILE A 44 2.39 1.31 6.71
N MET A 45 1.78 0.73 7.75
CA MET A 45 2.44 0.49 9.03
C MET A 45 2.73 -1.00 9.19
N THR A 46 3.94 -1.32 9.66
CA THR A 46 4.38 -2.70 9.91
C THR A 46 5.00 -2.82 11.29
N PRO A 47 4.95 -4.01 11.93
CA PRO A 47 5.52 -4.22 13.25
C PRO A 47 7.06 -4.25 13.27
N THR A 48 7.71 -4.47 12.13
CA THR A 48 9.18 -4.56 12.04
C THR A 48 9.73 -3.79 10.84
N ARG A 49 11.01 -3.41 10.92
CA ARG A 49 11.74 -2.68 9.88
C ARG A 49 12.00 -3.54 8.65
N GLU A 50 12.25 -4.83 8.87
CA GLU A 50 12.53 -5.82 7.84
C GLU A 50 11.29 -6.02 6.97
N LEU A 51 10.10 -6.09 7.60
CA LEU A 51 8.85 -6.22 6.86
C LEU A 51 8.53 -4.95 6.06
N ALA A 52 8.79 -3.76 6.61
CA ALA A 52 8.65 -2.50 5.87
C ALA A 52 9.54 -2.52 4.60
N THR A 53 10.80 -2.93 4.76
CA THR A 53 11.77 -3.02 3.67
C THR A 53 11.33 -4.05 2.61
N GLN A 54 10.75 -5.18 3.03
CA GLN A 54 10.23 -6.17 2.10
C GLN A 54 9.05 -5.64 1.28
N ILE A 55 8.08 -4.99 1.93
CA ILE A 55 6.92 -4.42 1.25
C ILE A 55 7.36 -3.31 0.28
N TYR A 56 8.31 -2.46 0.69
CA TYR A 56 8.89 -1.43 -0.18
C TYR A 56 9.48 -2.04 -1.45
N LYS A 57 10.31 -3.09 -1.32
CA LYS A 57 10.89 -3.79 -2.48
C LYS A 57 9.84 -4.42 -3.37
N GLU A 58 8.78 -5.01 -2.80
CA GLU A 58 7.67 -5.56 -3.58
C GLU A 58 6.89 -4.45 -4.32
N GLY A 59 6.75 -3.27 -3.73
CA GLY A 59 6.12 -2.10 -4.35
C GLY A 59 6.94 -1.51 -5.50
N ASP A 60 8.27 -1.47 -5.37
CA ASP A 60 9.19 -0.93 -6.39
C ASP A 60 9.25 -1.78 -7.68
N LEU A 61 8.68 -3.00 -7.66
CA LEU A 61 8.54 -3.84 -8.84
C LEU A 61 7.44 -3.37 -9.82
N PHE A 62 6.55 -2.46 -9.40
CA PHE A 62 5.35 -2.06 -10.15
C PHE A 62 5.22 -0.54 -10.28
#